data_AF-A0A1E7WMG2-F1
#
_entry.id   AF-A0A1E7WMG2-F1
#
_cell.length_a   1.000
_cell.length_b   1.000
_cell.length_c   1.000
_cell.angle_alpha   90.00
_cell.angle_beta   90.00
_cell.angle_gamma   90.00
#
_symmetry.space_group_name_H-M   'P 1'
#
loop_
_entity.id
_entity.type
_entity.pdbx_description
1 polymer ?
#
loop_
_entity_poly.entity_id
_entity_poly.type
_entity_poly.pdbx_seq_one_letter_code
_entity_poly.pdbx_strand_id
1 'polypeptide(L)'
;MAKSKKKDSPLAVLLSELRTLTERISTAEPGDDLRAVKKLRLGLEQTTAQLKNITNKLDPVLRPESIFDPSDPNTSGRVVALTLVAQTKHPLAKIPEFYGAGVYAIYYRGNFGPYAPLKGVDHPIYVGKADPDNQAAKDAVSQGTKLSRRLNEHARSIGKAVSTLDIDDFDCRCVFR
;
A
#
# COMPACT_ATOMS: atom_id res chain seq x y z
N MET A 1 44.83 40.71 -23.88
CA MET A 1 44.31 39.73 -22.90
C MET A 1 43.25 38.89 -23.58
N ALA A 2 43.57 37.65 -23.97
CA ALA A 2 42.65 36.76 -24.66
C ALA A 2 41.60 36.22 -23.67
N LYS A 3 40.32 36.53 -23.91
CA LYS A 3 39.20 35.91 -23.20
C LYS A 3 39.20 34.42 -23.53
N SER A 4 39.60 33.60 -22.56
CA SER A 4 39.44 32.14 -22.64
C SER A 4 37.96 31.83 -22.80
N LYS A 5 37.53 31.44 -24.00
CA LYS A 5 36.19 30.89 -24.26
C LYS A 5 36.10 29.63 -23.40
N LYS A 6 35.34 29.71 -22.29
CA LYS A 6 35.01 28.55 -21.46
C LYS A 6 34.30 27.56 -22.38
N LYS A 7 35.03 26.52 -22.79
CA LYS A 7 34.52 25.48 -23.70
C LYS A 7 33.26 24.91 -23.03
N ASP A 8 32.12 24.97 -23.71
CA ASP A 8 30.87 24.47 -23.15
C ASP A 8 31.08 23.02 -22.70
N SER A 9 30.61 22.71 -21.49
CA SER A 9 30.68 21.34 -20.98
C SER A 9 30.03 20.41 -22.00
N PRO A 10 30.62 19.24 -22.32
CA PRO A 10 30.00 18.27 -23.22
C PRO A 10 28.55 17.93 -22.83
N LEU A 11 28.23 17.96 -21.52
CA LEU A 11 26.88 17.78 -21.01
C LEU A 11 25.92 18.93 -21.35
N ALA A 12 26.40 20.17 -21.45
CA ALA A 12 25.58 21.33 -21.80
C ALA A 12 25.12 21.26 -23.26
N VAL A 13 25.99 20.77 -24.17
CA VAL A 13 25.64 20.53 -25.57
C VAL A 13 24.58 19.43 -25.68
N LEU A 14 24.79 18.28 -25.02
CA LEU A 14 23.81 17.17 -25.01
C LEU A 14 22.46 17.59 -24.40
N LEU A 15 22.45 18.44 -23.37
CA LEU A 15 21.22 18.98 -22.80
C LEU A 15 20.47 19.87 -23.79
N SER A 16 21.18 20.65 -24.61
CA SER A 16 20.56 21.46 -25.66
C SER A 16 19.92 20.60 -26.76
N GLU A 17 20.60 19.53 -27.19
CA GLU A 17 20.06 18.56 -28.16
C GLU A 17 18.82 17.85 -27.62
N LEU A 18 18.84 17.44 -26.35
CA LEU A 18 17.70 16.81 -25.69
C LEU A 18 16.49 17.75 -25.62
N ARG A 19 16.69 19.05 -25.37
CA ARG A 19 15.60 20.05 -25.39
C ARG A 19 14.97 20.15 -26.78
N THR A 20 15.78 20.26 -27.82
CA THR A 20 15.28 20.30 -29.21
C THR A 20 14.53 19.02 -29.57
N LEU A 21 15.01 17.85 -29.15
CA LEU A 21 14.30 16.58 -29.36
C LEU A 21 12.97 16.53 -28.62
N THR A 22 12.92 17.01 -27.38
CA THR A 22 11.69 17.02 -26.57
C THR A 22 10.63 17.93 -27.19
N GLU A 23 11.02 19.10 -27.69
CA GLU A 23 10.13 20.02 -28.41
C GLU A 23 9.57 19.37 -29.66
N ARG A 24 10.42 18.72 -30.47
CA ARG A 24 9.96 17.99 -31.67
C ARG A 24 9.00 16.84 -31.34
N ILE A 25 9.23 16.12 -30.24
CA ILE A 25 8.33 15.06 -29.77
C ILE A 25 6.99 15.66 -29.35
N SER A 26 6.99 16.83 -28.70
CA SER A 26 5.76 17.49 -28.25
C SER A 26 4.84 17.94 -29.38
N THR A 27 5.40 18.24 -30.56
CA THR A 27 4.67 18.65 -31.76
C THR A 27 4.33 17.48 -32.70
N ALA A 28 4.80 16.27 -32.41
CA ALA A 28 4.57 15.11 -33.26
C ALA A 28 3.19 14.50 -32.96
N GLU A 29 2.42 14.19 -34.02
CA GLU A 29 1.13 13.54 -33.84
C GLU A 29 1.32 12.06 -33.45
N PRO A 30 0.63 11.57 -32.41
CA PRO A 30 0.59 10.14 -32.13
C PRO A 30 -0.20 9.47 -33.27
N GLY A 31 0.49 8.67 -34.09
CA GLY A 31 -0.17 7.93 -35.18
C GLY A 31 -1.31 7.01 -34.69
N ASP A 32 -2.15 6.56 -35.60
CA ASP A 32 -3.43 5.90 -35.29
C ASP A 32 -3.31 4.50 -34.64
N ASP A 33 -2.14 3.87 -34.66
CA ASP A 33 -1.95 2.53 -34.08
C ASP A 33 -1.80 2.57 -32.55
N LEU A 34 -2.87 2.18 -31.85
CA LEU A 34 -2.93 2.08 -30.39
C LEU A 34 -1.80 1.23 -29.77
N ARG A 35 -1.31 0.18 -30.46
CA ARG A 35 -0.21 -0.65 -29.94
C ARG A 35 1.11 0.11 -30.03
N ALA A 36 1.36 0.78 -31.14
CA ALA A 36 2.53 1.63 -31.32
C ALA A 36 2.54 2.79 -30.32
N VAL A 37 1.41 3.46 -30.11
CA VAL A 37 1.26 4.53 -29.11
C VAL A 37 1.56 4.04 -27.69
N LYS A 38 1.03 2.87 -27.31
CA LYS A 38 1.32 2.26 -26.00
C LYS A 38 2.82 1.95 -25.84
N LYS A 39 3.47 1.41 -26.87
CA LYS A 39 4.91 1.12 -26.85
C LYS A 39 5.75 2.39 -26.73
N LEU A 40 5.36 3.45 -27.45
CA LEU A 40 5.99 4.76 -27.38
C LEU A 40 5.89 5.36 -25.97
N ARG A 41 4.69 5.33 -25.37
CA ARG A 41 4.46 5.79 -23.99
C ARG A 41 5.39 5.09 -23.00
N LEU A 42 5.45 3.76 -23.05
CA LEU A 42 6.33 2.98 -22.16
C LEU A 42 7.82 3.32 -22.38
N GLY A 43 8.25 3.54 -23.62
CA GLY A 43 9.61 3.96 -23.93
C GLY A 43 9.95 5.36 -23.39
N LEU A 44 9.01 6.30 -23.47
CA LEU A 44 9.16 7.65 -22.89
C LEU A 44 9.22 7.60 -21.35
N GLU A 45 8.40 6.75 -20.72
CA GLU A 45 8.44 6.52 -19.27
C GLU A 45 9.80 5.97 -18.83
N GLN A 46 10.35 4.98 -19.54
CA GLN A 46 11.69 4.43 -19.28
C GLN A 46 12.78 5.49 -19.44
N THR A 47 12.72 6.28 -20.52
CA THR A 47 13.71 7.35 -20.79
C THR A 47 13.65 8.42 -19.69
N THR A 48 12.45 8.78 -19.25
CA THR A 48 12.25 9.73 -18.14
C THR A 48 12.87 9.20 -16.84
N ALA A 49 12.72 7.92 -16.55
CA ALA A 49 13.34 7.29 -15.39
C ALA A 49 14.89 7.31 -15.48
N GLN A 50 15.46 7.06 -16.66
CA GLN A 50 16.90 7.16 -16.88
C GLN A 50 17.43 8.59 -16.70
N LEU A 51 16.75 9.59 -17.29
CA LEU A 51 17.10 11.00 -17.13
C LEU A 51 17.00 11.46 -15.67
N LYS A 52 15.99 10.99 -14.94
CA LYS A 52 15.86 11.24 -13.49
C LYS A 52 17.06 10.67 -12.73
N ASN A 53 17.49 9.45 -13.03
CA ASN A 53 18.67 8.85 -12.41
C ASN A 53 19.97 9.61 -12.73
N ILE A 54 20.15 10.07 -13.98
CA ILE A 54 21.30 10.89 -14.37
C ILE A 54 21.28 12.22 -13.61
N THR A 55 20.12 12.88 -13.53
CA THR A 55 19.94 14.14 -12.79
C THR A 55 20.30 13.96 -11.31
N ASN A 56 19.86 12.86 -10.68
CA ASN A 56 20.20 12.54 -9.29
C ASN A 56 21.71 12.37 -9.08
N LYS A 57 22.44 11.79 -10.05
CA LYS A 57 23.91 11.64 -9.97
C LYS A 57 24.67 12.95 -10.13
N LEU A 58 24.07 13.94 -10.80
CA LEU A 58 24.66 15.26 -11.00
C LEU A 58 24.37 16.22 -9.83
N ASP A 59 23.49 15.85 -8.90
CA ASP A 59 23.23 16.64 -7.70
C ASP A 59 24.42 16.51 -6.74
N PRO A 60 25.12 17.62 -6.41
CA PRO A 60 26.23 17.59 -5.47
C PRO A 60 25.76 17.35 -4.02
N VAL A 61 24.46 17.48 -3.75
CA VAL A 61 23.87 17.28 -2.42
C VAL A 61 23.21 15.91 -2.36
N LEU A 62 23.58 15.12 -1.36
CA LEU A 62 23.05 13.78 -1.16
C LEU A 62 21.54 13.83 -0.85
N ARG A 63 20.75 13.13 -1.66
CA ARG A 63 19.31 12.96 -1.45
C ARG A 63 19.03 11.62 -0.77
N PRO A 64 18.01 11.52 0.09
CA PRO A 64 17.60 10.23 0.62
C PRO A 64 17.08 9.34 -0.51
N GLU A 65 17.37 8.03 -0.44
CA GLU A 65 16.92 7.05 -1.44
C GLU A 65 15.40 6.91 -1.48
N SER A 66 14.74 7.17 -0.35
CA SER A 66 13.28 7.22 -0.24
C SER A 66 12.85 8.30 0.75
N ILE A 67 11.69 8.90 0.48
CA ILE A 67 11.01 9.82 1.38
C ILE A 67 9.82 9.05 1.97
N PHE A 68 9.71 9.03 3.29
CA PHE A 68 8.50 8.55 3.93
C PHE A 68 7.39 9.58 3.74
N ASP A 69 6.41 9.26 2.91
CA ASP A 69 5.23 10.09 2.69
C ASP A 69 4.02 9.41 3.34
N PRO A 70 3.52 9.90 4.49
CA PRO A 70 2.36 9.30 5.14
C PRO A 70 1.08 9.44 4.30
N SER A 71 1.02 10.38 3.35
CA SER A 71 -0.13 10.57 2.46
C SER A 71 -0.14 9.59 1.27
N ASP A 72 0.98 8.93 0.98
CA ASP A 72 1.03 7.87 -0.03
C ASP A 72 0.19 6.66 0.43
N PRO A 73 -0.80 6.20 -0.38
CA PRO A 73 -1.68 5.10 0.01
C PRO A 73 -0.95 3.80 0.36
N ASN A 74 0.18 3.50 -0.29
CA ASN A 74 0.94 2.27 0.00
C ASN A 74 1.64 2.37 1.36
N THR A 75 2.23 3.53 1.65
CA THR A 75 2.87 3.83 2.93
C THR A 75 1.85 3.81 4.06
N SER A 76 0.72 4.50 3.88
CA SER A 76 -0.42 4.46 4.80
C SER A 76 -0.90 3.03 5.07
N GLY A 77 -1.10 2.22 4.02
CA GLY A 77 -1.51 0.82 4.16
C GLY A 77 -0.50 -0.03 4.94
N ARG A 78 0.80 0.16 4.71
CA ARG A 78 1.88 -0.51 5.46
C ARG A 78 1.87 -0.12 6.94
N VAL A 79 1.68 1.16 7.24
CA VAL A 79 1.57 1.65 8.63
C VAL A 79 0.37 1.01 9.32
N VAL A 80 -0.81 0.97 8.68
CA VAL A 80 -2.00 0.31 9.23
C VAL A 80 -1.74 -1.18 9.48
N ALA A 81 -1.09 -1.88 8.54
CA ALA A 81 -0.76 -3.30 8.71
C ALA A 81 0.21 -3.53 9.88
N LEU A 82 1.25 -2.70 10.04
CA LEU A 82 2.17 -2.76 11.16
C LEU A 82 1.46 -2.50 12.49
N THR A 83 0.61 -1.47 12.53
CA THR A 83 -0.20 -1.15 13.70
C THR A 83 -1.12 -2.31 14.08
N LEU A 84 -1.72 -2.98 13.10
CA LEU A 84 -2.57 -4.15 13.32
C LEU A 84 -1.79 -5.33 13.89
N VAL A 85 -0.60 -5.63 13.37
CA VAL A 85 0.26 -6.70 13.91
C VAL A 85 0.73 -6.39 15.33
N ALA A 86 0.93 -5.12 15.67
CA ALA A 86 1.34 -4.70 17.02
C ALA A 86 0.24 -4.83 18.09
N GLN A 87 -1.02 -5.01 17.71
CA GLN A 87 -2.11 -5.12 18.68
C GLN A 87 -2.05 -6.44 19.47
N THR A 88 -2.62 -6.40 20.68
CA THR A 88 -2.80 -7.63 21.47
C THR A 88 -3.85 -8.52 20.79
N LYS A 89 -3.62 -9.84 20.80
CA LYS A 89 -4.61 -10.81 20.34
C LYS A 89 -5.72 -10.95 21.38
N HIS A 90 -6.97 -10.97 20.92
CA HIS A 90 -8.15 -11.18 21.75
C HIS A 90 -8.91 -12.43 21.28
N PRO A 91 -9.43 -13.28 22.19
CA PRO A 91 -10.22 -14.45 21.80
C PRO A 91 -11.45 -14.04 20.98
N LEU A 92 -11.64 -14.65 19.80
CA LEU A 92 -12.77 -14.34 18.93
C LEU A 92 -14.11 -14.79 19.53
N ALA A 93 -14.08 -15.85 20.34
CA ALA A 93 -15.26 -16.41 21.02
C ALA A 93 -15.95 -15.46 22.01
N LYS A 94 -15.22 -14.47 22.55
CA LYS A 94 -15.68 -13.63 23.68
C LYS A 94 -15.50 -12.14 23.39
N ILE A 95 -15.75 -11.72 22.15
CA ILE A 95 -15.66 -10.31 21.77
C ILE A 95 -16.84 -9.53 22.37
N PRO A 96 -16.60 -8.56 23.27
CA PRO A 96 -17.66 -7.68 23.74
C PRO A 96 -18.13 -6.75 22.63
N GLU A 97 -19.33 -6.19 22.79
CA GLU A 97 -19.74 -5.09 21.93
C GLU A 97 -18.92 -3.83 22.26
N PHE A 98 -18.35 -3.22 21.21
CA PHE A 98 -17.61 -1.96 21.31
C PHE A 98 -17.92 -1.07 20.12
N TYR A 99 -17.76 0.23 20.34
CA TYR A 99 -17.83 1.28 19.33
C TYR A 99 -16.58 1.31 18.46
N GLY A 100 -16.75 1.66 17.18
CA GLY A 100 -15.68 1.85 16.22
C GLY A 100 -15.85 1.05 14.93
N ALA A 101 -15.24 1.60 13.89
CA ALA A 101 -15.04 0.99 12.59
C ALA A 101 -13.53 0.88 12.30
N GLY A 102 -13.13 0.01 11.37
CA GLY A 102 -11.72 -0.19 11.07
C GLY A 102 -11.37 -1.52 10.43
N VAL A 103 -10.16 -1.99 10.66
CA VAL A 103 -9.59 -3.21 10.06
C VAL A 103 -9.38 -4.25 11.15
N TYR A 104 -9.62 -5.52 10.82
CA TYR A 104 -9.39 -6.64 11.71
C TYR A 104 -8.70 -7.80 11.00
N ALA A 105 -8.01 -8.61 11.79
CA ALA A 105 -7.40 -9.85 11.35
C ALA A 105 -7.82 -10.98 12.30
N ILE A 106 -8.13 -12.15 11.75
CA ILE A 106 -8.45 -13.37 12.48
C ILE A 106 -7.28 -14.33 12.35
N TYR A 107 -6.92 -14.97 13.46
CA TYR A 107 -5.80 -15.89 13.59
C TYR A 107 -6.31 -17.25 14.07
N TYR A 108 -5.70 -18.31 13.57
CA TYR A 108 -6.02 -19.68 13.97
C TYR A 108 -4.89 -20.26 14.81
N ARG A 109 -5.23 -20.93 15.92
CA ARG A 109 -4.27 -21.59 16.82
C ARG A 109 -4.62 -23.04 17.17
N GLY A 110 -5.64 -23.60 16.52
CA GLY A 110 -6.12 -24.95 16.78
C GLY A 110 -5.35 -26.06 16.06
N ASN A 111 -5.95 -27.26 16.05
CA ASN A 111 -5.34 -28.50 15.54
C ASN A 111 -6.03 -29.09 14.30
N PHE A 112 -6.92 -28.35 13.64
CA PHE A 112 -7.60 -28.80 12.44
C PHE A 112 -6.57 -29.06 11.33
N GLY A 113 -6.46 -30.31 10.88
CA GLY A 113 -5.39 -30.78 9.98
C GLY A 113 -5.14 -29.87 8.76
N PRO A 114 -6.18 -29.45 8.02
CA PRO A 114 -6.02 -28.53 6.89
C PRO A 114 -5.40 -27.16 7.24
N TYR A 115 -5.50 -26.71 8.49
CA TYR A 115 -4.94 -25.45 8.98
C TYR A 115 -3.65 -25.62 9.78
N ALA A 116 -3.08 -26.84 9.81
CA ALA A 116 -1.82 -27.11 10.51
C ALA A 116 -0.68 -26.13 10.18
N PRO A 117 -0.49 -25.64 8.92
CA PRO A 117 0.56 -24.67 8.61
C PRO A 117 0.40 -23.30 9.31
N LEU A 118 -0.79 -22.98 9.81
CA LEU A 118 -1.07 -21.71 10.49
C LEU A 118 -0.80 -21.80 12.01
N LYS A 119 -0.69 -23.01 12.55
CA LYS A 119 -0.55 -23.22 13.99
C LYS A 119 0.80 -22.66 14.48
N GLY A 120 0.74 -21.75 15.45
CA GLY A 120 1.93 -21.11 16.03
C GLY A 120 2.60 -20.06 15.15
N VAL A 121 2.02 -19.75 13.98
CA VAL A 121 2.50 -18.70 13.08
C VAL A 121 1.68 -17.44 13.31
N ASP A 122 2.34 -16.27 13.38
CA ASP A 122 1.64 -14.98 13.44
C ASP A 122 1.13 -14.53 12.07
N HIS A 123 0.43 -15.42 11.37
CA HIS A 123 -0.16 -15.19 10.04
C HIS A 123 -1.69 -15.26 10.14
N PRO A 124 -2.41 -14.20 9.75
CA PRO A 124 -3.86 -14.21 9.82
C PRO A 124 -4.45 -15.16 8.78
N ILE A 125 -5.46 -15.94 9.17
CA ILE A 125 -6.24 -16.77 8.25
C ILE A 125 -7.24 -15.93 7.44
N TYR A 126 -7.61 -14.76 7.97
CA TYR A 126 -8.53 -13.83 7.33
C TYR A 126 -8.23 -12.39 7.75
N VAL A 127 -8.35 -11.45 6.81
CA VAL A 127 -8.26 -10.01 7.07
C VAL A 127 -9.49 -9.35 6.46
N GLY A 128 -10.12 -8.47 7.23
CA GLY A 128 -11.32 -7.77 6.80
C GLY A 128 -11.37 -6.34 7.29
N LYS A 129 -12.36 -5.60 6.80
CA LYS A 129 -12.68 -4.25 7.27
C LYS A 129 -14.16 -4.14 7.61
N ALA A 130 -14.48 -3.22 8.50
CA ALA A 130 -15.84 -2.82 8.82
C ALA A 130 -15.91 -1.30 8.68
N ASP A 131 -16.66 -0.81 7.69
CA ASP A 131 -16.84 0.62 7.45
C ASP A 131 -17.97 1.20 8.32
N PRO A 132 -17.89 2.48 8.74
CA PRO A 132 -19.01 3.18 9.33
C PRO A 132 -20.10 3.46 8.28
N ASP A 133 -21.35 3.66 8.72
CA ASP A 133 -22.43 4.07 7.81
C ASP A 133 -22.16 5.45 7.22
N ASN A 134 -21.62 6.36 8.05
CA ASN A 134 -21.15 7.66 7.62
C ASN A 134 -19.61 7.64 7.52
N GLN A 135 -19.08 7.74 6.29
CA GLN A 135 -17.64 7.78 6.05
C GLN A 135 -16.94 9.02 6.60
N ALA A 136 -17.68 10.08 6.94
CA ALA A 136 -17.14 11.28 7.57
C ALA A 136 -17.07 11.18 9.11
N ALA A 137 -17.58 10.11 9.73
CA ALA A 137 -17.49 9.87 11.17
C ALA A 137 -16.03 9.67 11.60
N LYS A 138 -15.56 10.53 12.52
CA LYS A 138 -14.15 10.54 12.98
C LYS A 138 -13.95 9.99 14.39
N ASP A 139 -15.02 9.80 15.16
CA ASP A 139 -14.97 9.25 16.51
C ASP A 139 -15.65 7.87 16.55
N ALA A 140 -15.20 7.02 17.47
CA ALA A 140 -15.69 5.65 17.54
C ALA A 140 -17.21 5.55 17.76
N VAL A 141 -17.81 6.47 18.53
CA VAL A 141 -19.23 6.43 18.86
C VAL A 141 -20.07 6.73 17.62
N SER A 142 -19.73 7.77 16.86
CA SER A 142 -20.43 8.10 15.60
C SER A 142 -20.22 7.06 14.50
N GLN A 143 -19.13 6.28 14.57
CA GLN A 143 -18.91 5.12 13.71
C GLN A 143 -19.81 3.92 14.07
N GLY A 144 -20.37 3.87 15.28
CA GLY A 144 -21.25 2.80 15.77
C GLY A 144 -20.49 1.50 16.07
N THR A 145 -21.21 0.40 16.29
CA THR A 145 -20.62 -0.90 16.71
C THR A 145 -20.23 -1.81 15.54
N LYS A 146 -19.75 -1.21 14.43
CA LYS A 146 -19.58 -1.90 13.14
C LYS A 146 -18.57 -3.03 13.20
N LEU A 147 -17.42 -2.78 13.81
CA LEU A 147 -16.32 -3.74 13.84
C LEU A 147 -16.64 -4.92 14.78
N SER A 148 -17.15 -4.64 15.98
CA SER A 148 -17.56 -5.69 16.94
C SER A 148 -18.70 -6.55 16.37
N ARG A 149 -19.68 -5.95 15.68
CA ARG A 149 -20.74 -6.69 14.98
C ARG A 149 -20.17 -7.63 13.90
N ARG A 150 -19.24 -7.15 13.08
CA ARG A 150 -18.63 -7.96 12.00
C ARG A 150 -17.82 -9.14 12.55
N LEU A 151 -17.07 -8.94 13.63
CA LEU A 151 -16.35 -10.03 14.31
C LEU A 151 -17.32 -11.08 14.88
N ASN A 152 -18.42 -10.63 15.49
CA ASN A 152 -19.46 -11.52 16.00
C ASN A 152 -20.17 -12.31 14.88
N GLU A 153 -20.35 -11.72 13.70
CA GLU A 153 -20.87 -12.43 12.51
C GLU A 153 -19.92 -13.56 12.08
N HIS A 154 -18.60 -13.30 12.03
CA HIS A 154 -17.59 -14.33 11.77
C HIS A 154 -17.57 -15.42 12.84
N ALA A 155 -17.59 -15.03 14.12
CA ALA A 155 -17.61 -15.97 15.24
C ALA A 155 -18.82 -16.92 15.15
N ARG A 156 -20.01 -16.38 14.86
CA ARG A 156 -21.23 -17.18 14.64
C ARG A 156 -21.12 -18.10 13.42
N SER A 157 -20.46 -17.65 12.34
CA SER A 157 -20.26 -18.47 11.15
C SER A 157 -19.33 -19.65 11.42
N ILE A 158 -18.22 -19.41 12.12
CA ILE A 158 -17.27 -20.45 12.52
C ILE A 158 -17.95 -21.44 13.47
N GLY A 159 -18.70 -20.96 14.46
CA GLY A 159 -19.42 -21.80 15.43
C GLY A 159 -20.54 -22.67 14.85
N LYS A 160 -20.88 -22.54 13.56
CA LYS A 160 -21.77 -23.50 12.87
C LYS A 160 -21.06 -24.80 12.49
N ALA A 161 -19.73 -24.83 12.51
CA ALA A 161 -18.97 -26.05 12.31
C ALA A 161 -19.20 -27.00 13.50
N VAL A 162 -19.37 -28.29 13.20
CA VAL A 162 -19.66 -29.32 14.24
C VAL A 162 -18.45 -30.20 14.51
N SER A 163 -17.68 -30.56 13.47
CA SER A 163 -16.59 -31.55 13.56
C SER A 163 -15.23 -31.04 13.08
N THR A 164 -15.15 -29.80 12.58
CA THR A 164 -13.95 -29.28 11.92
C THR A 164 -13.29 -28.14 12.69
N LEU A 165 -14.05 -27.11 13.04
CA LEU A 165 -13.53 -25.89 13.65
C LEU A 165 -14.17 -25.67 15.02
N ASP A 166 -13.36 -25.26 15.98
CA ASP A 166 -13.79 -24.76 17.29
C ASP A 166 -13.57 -23.25 17.34
N ILE A 167 -14.56 -22.48 17.80
CA ILE A 167 -14.44 -21.02 17.93
C ILE A 167 -13.36 -20.62 18.95
N ASP A 168 -13.12 -21.47 19.95
CA ASP A 168 -12.08 -21.24 20.96
C ASP A 168 -10.66 -21.42 20.41
N ASP A 169 -10.50 -21.85 19.14
CA ASP A 169 -9.22 -21.91 18.43
C ASP A 169 -8.90 -20.62 17.65
N PHE A 170 -9.71 -19.57 17.76
CA PHE A 170 -9.55 -18.34 17.02
C PHE A 170 -9.33 -17.12 17.91
N ASP A 171 -8.37 -16.29 17.50
CA ASP A 171 -8.12 -14.98 18.07
C ASP A 171 -8.30 -13.90 16.99
N CYS A 172 -8.42 -12.64 17.40
CA CYS A 172 -8.42 -11.52 16.47
C CYS A 172 -7.58 -10.34 16.98
N ARG A 173 -7.19 -9.48 16.05
CA ARG A 173 -6.63 -8.15 16.29
C ARG A 173 -7.48 -7.13 15.55
N CYS A 174 -7.57 -5.93 16.11
CA CYS A 174 -8.41 -4.85 15.59
C CYS A 174 -7.66 -3.52 15.61
N VAL A 175 -7.74 -2.75 14.55
CA VAL A 175 -7.33 -1.34 14.53
C VAL A 175 -8.50 -0.48 14.13
N PHE A 176 -8.65 0.63 14.85
CA PHE A 176 -9.75 1.58 14.67
C PHE A 176 -9.28 2.74 13.79
N ARG A 177 -10.20 3.26 12.97
CA ARG A 177 -9.94 4.42 12.11
C ARG A 177 -10.31 5.72 12.80
#